data_AF-A0A927F8A4-F1
#
_entry.id   AF-A0A927F8A4-F1
#
_cell.length_a   1.000
_cell.length_b   1.000
_cell.length_c   1.000
_cell.angle_alpha   90.00
_cell.angle_beta   90.00
_cell.angle_gamma   90.00
#
_symmetry.space_group_name_H-M   'P 1'
#
loop_
_entity.id
_entity.type
_entity.pdbx_description
1 polymer ?
#
loop_
_entity_poly.entity_id
_entity_poly.type
_entity_poly.pdbx_seq_one_letter_code
_entity_poly.pdbx_strand_id
1 'polypeptide(L)'
;MISLRYGTNPHQKEAFLEFPEPSPIKIVNGAPGYINMLDALTSWQLVRELKEATGKASAASYKHVSPAGAAIAKPIDDAFKESQFLKTTDFSPVASAYVRARGGDRLCSFGDVLAVSDVVDVSLAQFLKTEVSDLIIAPGYEPEALEILKQKKKGGFCMLEIDYDFMPTGIEKREIFGVTVAQDRNSRLFTKDDFKNVLSANKDISEEALDTLLVAAISLKYTQSNSISIAYDGQIVGMGAGQQSRIHCTRLACDKADKWFLQRHPKVRGLDFKDGLKKVEKTNLIDQYLLWDSLSAHEEANMLENFNTRPEPISREERAEWIKQYDDICLGSDAFIPFRDNIDRASRSNVKHIVETGGSLRSDLIIEAANEYNMTLTATGIRSFLH
;
A
#
# COMPACT_ATOMS: atom_id res chain seq x y z
N MET A 1 15.12 -12.81 -24.30
CA MET A 1 13.71 -13.28 -24.17
C MET A 1 13.64 -14.45 -23.20
N ILE A 2 12.63 -14.51 -22.33
CA ILE A 2 12.39 -15.62 -21.38
C ILE A 2 10.95 -16.12 -21.54
N SER A 3 10.74 -17.40 -21.81
CA SER A 3 9.40 -17.99 -21.87
C SER A 3 8.75 -18.08 -20.48
N LEU A 4 7.46 -17.80 -20.42
CA LEU A 4 6.64 -17.92 -19.22
C LEU A 4 5.71 -19.14 -19.31
N ARG A 5 5.22 -19.61 -18.16
CA ARG A 5 4.34 -20.78 -18.10
C ARG A 5 2.99 -20.55 -18.84
N TYR A 6 2.47 -19.34 -18.74
CA TYR A 6 1.26 -18.83 -19.39
C TYR A 6 1.19 -17.30 -19.18
N GLY A 7 0.27 -16.63 -19.87
CA GLY A 7 0.00 -15.20 -19.77
C GLY A 7 -0.83 -14.84 -18.54
N THR A 8 -1.84 -13.98 -18.69
CA THR A 8 -2.72 -13.63 -17.56
C THR A 8 -3.47 -14.83 -16.99
N ASN A 9 -3.86 -15.79 -17.85
CA ASN A 9 -4.62 -16.97 -17.46
C ASN A 9 -3.99 -18.27 -18.00
N PRO A 10 -4.19 -19.43 -17.35
CA PRO A 10 -3.57 -20.71 -17.74
C PRO A 10 -3.80 -21.18 -19.19
N HIS A 11 -4.89 -20.75 -19.82
CA HIS A 11 -5.20 -21.12 -21.20
C HIS A 11 -4.43 -20.27 -22.24
N GLN A 12 -3.87 -19.13 -21.84
CA GLN A 12 -3.06 -18.25 -22.69
C GLN A 12 -1.60 -18.72 -22.65
N LYS A 13 -1.25 -19.75 -23.41
CA LYS A 13 0.04 -20.47 -23.24
C LYS A 13 1.25 -19.77 -23.84
N GLU A 14 1.07 -18.99 -24.90
CA GLU A 14 2.16 -18.24 -25.53
C GLU A 14 2.40 -16.95 -24.77
N ALA A 15 3.36 -16.99 -23.85
CA ALA A 15 3.75 -15.85 -23.03
C ALA A 15 5.27 -15.82 -22.82
N PHE A 16 5.85 -14.64 -22.89
CA PHE A 16 7.28 -14.43 -22.70
C PHE A 16 7.56 -13.02 -22.19
N LEU A 17 8.78 -12.84 -21.67
CA LEU A 17 9.36 -11.54 -21.34
C LEU A 17 10.43 -11.22 -22.38
N GLU A 18 10.44 -9.99 -22.83
CA GLU A 18 11.52 -9.43 -23.63
C GLU A 18 12.20 -8.33 -22.83
N PHE A 19 13.52 -8.41 -22.70
CA PHE A 19 14.34 -7.46 -21.95
C PHE A 19 15.22 -6.70 -22.94
N PRO A 20 15.56 -5.44 -22.63
CA PRO A 20 16.64 -4.77 -23.35
C PRO A 20 17.97 -5.49 -23.09
N GLU A 21 18.96 -5.21 -23.94
CA GLU A 21 20.33 -5.74 -23.77
C GLU A 21 21.28 -4.59 -23.39
N PRO A 22 21.99 -4.67 -22.25
CA PRO A 22 21.94 -5.74 -21.26
C PRO A 22 20.62 -5.78 -20.46
N SER A 23 20.21 -6.97 -20.03
CA SER A 23 19.00 -7.13 -19.20
C SER A 23 19.16 -6.43 -17.85
N PRO A 24 18.22 -5.57 -17.44
CA PRO A 24 18.26 -4.92 -16.14
C PRO A 24 17.79 -5.86 -15.02
N ILE A 25 17.26 -7.03 -15.36
CA ILE A 25 16.71 -7.98 -14.39
C ILE A 25 17.45 -9.31 -14.50
N LYS A 26 17.78 -9.87 -13.34
CA LYS A 26 18.33 -11.20 -13.16
C LYS A 26 17.39 -12.02 -12.29
N ILE A 27 17.01 -13.20 -12.78
CA ILE A 27 16.27 -14.18 -11.97
C ILE A 27 17.27 -14.89 -11.07
N VAL A 28 17.24 -14.57 -9.78
CA VAL A 28 18.17 -15.15 -8.79
C VAL A 28 17.70 -16.54 -8.34
N ASN A 29 16.39 -16.74 -8.22
CA ASN A 29 15.79 -18.02 -7.85
C ASN A 29 14.33 -18.12 -8.31
N GLY A 30 13.84 -19.36 -8.43
CA GLY A 30 12.48 -19.64 -8.85
C GLY A 30 12.20 -19.25 -10.31
N ALA A 31 10.93 -19.14 -10.66
CA ALA A 31 10.49 -18.73 -11.99
C ALA A 31 9.29 -17.79 -11.87
N PRO A 32 9.38 -16.55 -12.38
CA PRO A 32 8.28 -15.60 -12.28
C PRO A 32 7.15 -15.98 -13.24
N GLY A 33 5.91 -15.71 -12.85
CA GLY A 33 4.74 -15.74 -13.73
C GLY A 33 4.49 -14.37 -14.40
N TYR A 34 3.60 -14.35 -15.40
CA TYR A 34 3.22 -13.13 -16.12
C TYR A 34 2.73 -12.01 -15.19
N ILE A 35 1.75 -12.31 -14.34
CA ILE A 35 1.21 -11.35 -13.38
C ILE A 35 2.28 -10.93 -12.36
N ASN A 36 3.15 -11.86 -11.92
CA ASN A 36 4.21 -11.51 -10.98
C ASN A 36 5.18 -10.47 -11.56
N MET A 37 5.45 -10.53 -12.87
CA MET A 37 6.31 -9.54 -13.53
C MET A 37 5.63 -8.18 -13.68
N LEU A 38 4.31 -8.14 -13.93
CA LEU A 38 3.55 -6.89 -13.93
C LEU A 38 3.63 -6.22 -12.55
N ASP A 39 3.42 -7.00 -11.49
CA ASP A 39 3.55 -6.53 -10.11
C ASP A 39 4.99 -6.09 -9.81
N ALA A 40 6.00 -6.89 -10.14
CA ALA A 40 7.40 -6.61 -9.84
C ALA A 40 7.91 -5.32 -10.50
N LEU A 41 7.63 -5.15 -11.81
CA LEU A 41 8.08 -3.98 -12.56
C LEU A 41 7.38 -2.69 -12.11
N THR A 42 6.10 -2.78 -11.74
CA THR A 42 5.33 -1.62 -11.27
C THR A 42 5.76 -1.23 -9.85
N SER A 43 5.87 -2.22 -8.95
CA SER A 43 6.26 -2.02 -7.56
C SER A 43 7.70 -1.55 -7.38
N TRP A 44 8.62 -2.01 -8.23
CA TRP A 44 10.00 -1.53 -8.24
C TRP A 44 10.09 0.00 -8.45
N GLN A 45 9.35 0.51 -9.43
CA GLN A 45 9.34 1.94 -9.73
C GLN A 45 8.81 2.75 -8.55
N LEU A 46 7.74 2.27 -7.90
CA LEU A 46 7.20 2.89 -6.69
C LEU A 46 8.29 3.02 -5.62
N VAL A 47 8.93 1.91 -5.24
CA VAL A 47 9.89 1.93 -4.12
C VAL A 47 11.12 2.77 -4.44
N ARG A 48 11.61 2.73 -5.68
CA ARG A 48 12.73 3.57 -6.10
C ARG A 48 12.38 5.06 -6.00
N GLU A 49 11.21 5.48 -6.49
CA GLU A 49 10.79 6.88 -6.39
C GLU A 49 10.55 7.32 -4.94
N LEU A 50 10.03 6.44 -4.07
CA LEU A 50 9.96 6.75 -2.64
C LEU A 50 11.35 6.97 -2.03
N LYS A 51 12.32 6.13 -2.37
CA LYS A 51 13.71 6.25 -1.88
C LYS A 51 14.33 7.55 -2.35
N GLU A 52 14.16 7.89 -3.63
CA GLU A 52 14.66 9.13 -4.22
C GLU A 52 14.02 10.37 -3.57
N ALA A 53 12.71 10.37 -3.38
CA ALA A 53 11.98 11.53 -2.86
C ALA A 53 12.18 11.76 -1.35
N THR A 54 12.46 10.71 -0.58
CA THR A 54 12.51 10.78 0.90
C THR A 54 13.89 10.51 1.49
N GLY A 55 14.82 9.93 0.71
CA GLY A 55 16.12 9.45 1.18
C GLY A 55 16.06 8.21 2.08
N LYS A 56 14.87 7.66 2.34
CA LYS A 56 14.65 6.54 3.27
C LYS A 56 14.45 5.23 2.53
N ALA A 57 14.93 4.13 3.12
CA ALA A 57 14.60 2.80 2.61
C ALA A 57 13.07 2.64 2.51
N SER A 58 12.60 1.98 1.48
CA SER A 58 11.18 1.93 1.13
C SER A 58 10.80 0.56 0.62
N ALA A 59 9.52 0.24 0.74
CA ALA A 59 8.98 -1.05 0.34
C ALA A 59 7.54 -0.93 -0.14
N ALA A 60 7.12 -1.89 -0.96
CA ALA A 60 5.74 -2.06 -1.37
C ALA A 60 5.33 -3.53 -1.34
N SER A 61 4.08 -3.78 -0.95
CA SER A 61 3.38 -5.05 -1.08
C SER A 61 2.38 -4.91 -2.21
N TYR A 62 2.58 -5.64 -3.31
CA TYR A 62 1.71 -5.57 -4.49
C TYR A 62 0.82 -6.80 -4.63
N LYS A 63 -0.41 -6.55 -5.09
CA LYS A 63 -1.34 -7.58 -5.47
C LYS A 63 -2.22 -7.08 -6.61
N HIS A 64 -2.27 -7.83 -7.72
CA HIS A 64 -3.12 -7.49 -8.87
C HIS A 64 -2.83 -6.09 -9.44
N VAL A 65 -1.55 -5.77 -9.63
CA VAL A 65 -1.02 -4.56 -10.27
C VAL A 65 -1.41 -3.27 -9.54
N SER A 66 -1.56 -3.35 -8.22
CA SER A 66 -1.75 -2.22 -7.32
C SER A 66 -1.12 -2.51 -5.95
N PRO A 67 -0.64 -1.49 -5.24
CA PRO A 67 -0.11 -1.66 -3.90
C PRO A 67 -1.25 -2.01 -2.93
N ALA A 68 -1.14 -3.16 -2.28
CA ALA A 68 -1.87 -3.45 -1.04
C ALA A 68 -1.38 -2.54 0.10
N GLY A 69 -0.10 -2.17 0.06
CA GLY A 69 0.47 -1.10 0.86
C GLY A 69 1.88 -0.72 0.39
N ALA A 70 2.33 0.44 0.81
CA ALA A 70 3.66 0.96 0.56
C ALA A 70 4.10 1.82 1.75
N ALA A 71 5.40 1.85 2.04
CA ALA A 71 5.91 2.58 3.18
C ALA A 71 7.38 2.95 3.02
N ILE A 72 7.78 4.00 3.74
CA ILE A 72 9.17 4.30 4.05
C ILE A 72 9.54 3.71 5.42
N ALA A 73 10.84 3.53 5.61
CA ALA A 73 11.44 3.07 6.86
C ALA A 73 11.16 4.08 7.97
N LYS A 74 10.49 3.59 9.02
CA LYS A 74 10.26 4.29 10.28
C LYS A 74 10.21 3.24 11.41
N PRO A 75 10.45 3.66 12.66
CA PRO A 75 10.24 2.80 13.82
C PRO A 75 8.84 2.19 13.84
N ILE A 76 8.73 0.99 14.42
CA ILE A 76 7.45 0.29 14.57
C ILE A 76 7.06 0.33 16.04
N ASP A 77 5.91 0.93 16.33
CA ASP A 77 5.35 0.98 17.69
C ASP A 77 4.71 -0.34 18.12
N ASP A 78 4.45 -0.49 19.42
CA ASP A 78 3.95 -1.74 19.99
C ASP A 78 2.51 -2.05 19.59
N ALA A 79 1.66 -1.04 19.43
CA ALA A 79 0.30 -1.23 18.97
C ALA A 79 0.26 -1.82 17.55
N PHE A 80 1.16 -1.38 16.66
CA PHE A 80 1.35 -1.98 15.35
C PHE A 80 1.85 -3.42 15.46
N LYS A 81 2.90 -3.68 16.24
CA LYS A 81 3.47 -5.03 16.40
C LYS A 81 2.42 -6.04 16.84
N GLU A 82 1.63 -5.68 17.85
CA GLU A 82 0.54 -6.51 18.38
C GLU A 82 -0.54 -6.72 17.32
N SER A 83 -0.99 -5.65 16.64
CA SER A 83 -2.02 -5.75 15.58
C SER A 83 -1.61 -6.66 14.42
N GLN A 84 -0.31 -6.74 14.13
CA GLN A 84 0.24 -7.54 13.04
C GLN A 84 0.77 -8.91 13.50
N PHE A 85 0.62 -9.25 14.79
CA PHE A 85 1.14 -10.48 15.40
C PHE A 85 2.65 -10.69 15.15
N LEU A 86 3.44 -9.61 15.29
CA LEU A 86 4.89 -9.66 15.11
C LEU A 86 5.58 -10.27 16.33
N LYS A 87 6.55 -11.15 16.07
CA LYS A 87 7.37 -11.80 17.13
C LYS A 87 8.70 -11.08 17.36
N THR A 88 9.26 -10.50 16.31
CA THR A 88 10.51 -9.73 16.35
C THR A 88 10.16 -8.25 16.48
N THR A 89 10.96 -7.51 17.24
CA THR A 89 10.71 -6.10 17.53
C THR A 89 11.79 -5.16 17.01
N ASP A 90 12.96 -5.69 16.66
CA ASP A 90 14.08 -4.94 16.07
C ASP A 90 14.20 -5.27 14.58
N PHE A 91 13.82 -4.31 13.75
CA PHE A 91 13.84 -4.44 12.29
C PHE A 91 14.85 -3.44 11.72
N SER A 92 15.67 -3.91 10.78
CA SER A 92 16.50 -3.02 9.97
C SER A 92 15.64 -2.02 9.17
N PRO A 93 16.22 -0.94 8.61
CA PRO A 93 15.46 0.02 7.83
C PRO A 93 14.63 -0.61 6.70
N VAL A 94 15.21 -1.47 5.87
CA VAL A 94 14.50 -2.12 4.75
C VAL A 94 13.44 -3.12 5.24
N ALA A 95 13.72 -3.85 6.32
CA ALA A 95 12.75 -4.74 6.95
C ALA A 95 11.56 -3.95 7.53
N SER A 96 11.83 -2.84 8.21
CA SER A 96 10.80 -1.98 8.80
C SER A 96 9.87 -1.40 7.72
N ALA A 97 10.43 -0.93 6.60
CA ALA A 97 9.65 -0.44 5.47
C ALA A 97 8.71 -1.52 4.93
N TYR A 98 9.20 -2.75 4.74
CA TYR A 98 8.34 -3.83 4.24
C TYR A 98 7.29 -4.30 5.25
N VAL A 99 7.66 -4.45 6.52
CA VAL A 99 6.71 -4.82 7.58
C VAL A 99 5.56 -3.82 7.64
N ARG A 100 5.85 -2.52 7.51
CA ARG A 100 4.87 -1.43 7.45
C ARG A 100 4.03 -1.49 6.17
N ALA A 101 4.65 -1.65 5.01
CA ALA A 101 3.96 -1.77 3.72
C ALA A 101 2.98 -2.97 3.69
N ARG A 102 3.42 -4.15 4.13
CA ARG A 102 2.60 -5.35 4.23
C ARG A 102 1.45 -5.20 5.23
N GLY A 103 1.71 -4.50 6.33
CA GLY A 103 0.73 -4.24 7.37
C GLY A 103 -0.26 -3.11 7.06
N GLY A 104 -0.16 -2.45 5.90
CA GLY A 104 -1.18 -1.51 5.41
C GLY A 104 -2.52 -2.22 5.15
N ASP A 105 -2.47 -3.39 4.50
CA ASP A 105 -3.59 -4.32 4.40
C ASP A 105 -3.07 -5.76 4.35
N ARG A 106 -3.11 -6.43 5.50
CA ARG A 106 -2.57 -7.80 5.65
C ARG A 106 -3.36 -8.84 4.87
N LEU A 107 -4.66 -8.65 4.68
CA LEU A 107 -5.47 -9.58 3.88
C LEU A 107 -5.09 -9.47 2.41
N CYS A 108 -5.02 -8.25 1.88
CA CYS A 108 -4.65 -8.03 0.48
C CYS A 108 -3.20 -8.43 0.17
N SER A 109 -2.32 -8.40 1.18
CA SER A 109 -0.90 -8.80 1.05
C SER A 109 -0.66 -10.32 1.05
N PHE A 110 -1.71 -11.15 1.13
CA PHE A 110 -1.54 -12.61 1.08
C PHE A 110 -1.04 -13.07 -0.30
N GLY A 111 0.19 -13.57 -0.36
CA GLY A 111 0.84 -13.94 -1.64
C GLY A 111 1.15 -12.71 -2.48
N ASP A 112 1.63 -11.64 -1.83
CA ASP A 112 2.07 -10.42 -2.49
C ASP A 112 3.32 -10.63 -3.35
N VAL A 113 3.56 -9.66 -4.23
CA VAL A 113 4.88 -9.37 -4.78
C VAL A 113 5.46 -8.22 -3.98
N LEU A 114 6.57 -8.47 -3.30
CA LEU A 114 7.29 -7.49 -2.50
C LEU A 114 8.33 -6.78 -3.39
N ALA A 115 8.39 -5.46 -3.31
CA ALA A 115 9.53 -4.67 -3.79
C ALA A 115 10.19 -3.92 -2.64
N VAL A 116 11.52 -3.82 -2.67
CA VAL A 116 12.31 -3.00 -1.73
C VAL A 116 13.35 -2.20 -2.49
N SER A 117 13.62 -0.97 -2.04
CA SER A 117 14.58 -0.06 -2.67
C SER A 117 16.05 -0.27 -2.25
N ASP A 118 16.29 -1.08 -1.23
CA ASP A 118 17.62 -1.36 -0.68
C ASP A 118 17.92 -2.87 -0.73
N VAL A 119 19.20 -3.22 -0.56
CA VAL A 119 19.66 -4.62 -0.51
C VAL A 119 18.90 -5.40 0.58
N VAL A 120 18.46 -6.60 0.24
CA VAL A 120 17.73 -7.48 1.16
C VAL A 120 18.70 -8.04 2.19
N ASP A 121 18.47 -7.68 3.46
CA ASP A 121 19.27 -8.13 4.59
C ASP A 121 18.65 -9.33 5.33
N VAL A 122 19.40 -9.84 6.32
CA VAL A 122 18.97 -10.95 7.18
C VAL A 122 17.68 -10.63 7.95
N SER A 123 17.48 -9.38 8.39
CA SER A 123 16.30 -8.96 9.15
C SER A 123 15.03 -9.14 8.32
N LEU A 124 15.03 -8.62 7.10
CA LEU A 124 13.93 -8.76 6.14
C LEU A 124 13.74 -10.23 5.74
N ALA A 125 14.82 -10.95 5.45
CA ALA A 125 14.75 -12.35 5.06
C ALA A 125 14.10 -13.24 6.14
N GLN A 126 14.43 -13.03 7.42
CA GLN A 126 13.83 -13.77 8.53
C GLN A 126 12.34 -13.49 8.68
N PHE A 127 11.93 -12.22 8.57
CA PHE A 127 10.52 -11.87 8.58
C PHE A 127 9.78 -12.56 7.42
N LEU A 128 10.29 -12.38 6.20
CA LEU A 128 9.68 -12.90 4.97
C LEU A 128 9.61 -14.43 4.93
N LYS A 129 10.54 -15.14 5.57
CA LYS A 129 10.53 -16.60 5.70
C LYS A 129 9.20 -17.11 6.29
N THR A 130 8.62 -16.36 7.22
CA THR A 130 7.42 -16.76 7.96
C THR A 130 6.10 -16.32 7.31
N GLU A 131 6.15 -15.36 6.40
CA GLU A 131 4.99 -14.77 5.74
C GLU A 131 4.61 -15.50 4.45
N VAL A 132 3.42 -15.29 3.88
CA VAL A 132 3.07 -15.81 2.54
C VAL A 132 3.28 -14.71 1.51
N SER A 133 4.21 -14.95 0.58
CA SER A 133 4.60 -14.03 -0.50
C SER A 133 5.03 -14.85 -1.72
N ASP A 134 4.77 -14.32 -2.91
CA ASP A 134 5.00 -14.99 -4.19
C ASP A 134 6.34 -14.63 -4.83
N LEU A 135 6.78 -13.37 -4.71
CA LEU A 135 8.00 -12.87 -5.33
C LEU A 135 8.60 -11.70 -4.53
N ILE A 136 9.93 -11.56 -4.56
CA ILE A 136 10.66 -10.35 -4.14
C ILE A 136 11.47 -9.78 -5.30
N ILE A 137 11.40 -8.46 -5.53
CA ILE A 137 12.30 -7.70 -6.39
C ILE A 137 13.09 -6.68 -5.57
N ALA A 138 14.41 -6.63 -5.76
CA ALA A 138 15.32 -5.80 -4.99
C ALA A 138 16.59 -5.47 -5.80
N PRO A 139 17.37 -4.45 -5.44
CA PRO A 139 18.64 -4.15 -6.12
C PRO A 139 19.76 -5.16 -5.79
N GLY A 140 19.56 -6.01 -4.78
CA GLY A 140 20.54 -7.01 -4.37
C GLY A 140 20.12 -7.76 -3.13
N TYR A 141 20.92 -8.77 -2.76
CA TYR A 141 20.70 -9.62 -1.59
C TYR A 141 22.02 -9.84 -0.86
N GLU A 142 22.01 -9.74 0.47
CA GLU A 142 23.12 -10.26 1.27
C GLU A 142 23.22 -11.79 1.10
N PRO A 143 24.44 -12.38 1.13
CA PRO A 143 24.61 -13.82 0.98
C PRO A 143 23.79 -14.63 1.99
N GLU A 144 23.77 -14.21 3.26
CA GLU A 144 23.04 -14.87 4.34
C GLU A 144 21.51 -14.74 4.16
N ALA A 145 21.05 -13.56 3.71
CA ALA A 145 19.65 -13.32 3.38
C ALA A 145 19.17 -14.24 2.24
N LEU A 146 20.01 -14.40 1.22
CA LEU A 146 19.74 -15.27 0.08
C LEU A 146 19.56 -16.74 0.50
N GLU A 147 20.44 -17.24 1.36
CA GLU A 147 20.37 -18.63 1.87
C GLU A 147 19.11 -18.87 2.72
N ILE A 148 18.66 -17.86 3.48
CA ILE A 148 17.38 -17.93 4.20
C ILE A 148 16.21 -18.02 3.22
N LEU A 149 16.18 -17.15 2.21
CA LEU A 149 15.04 -17.05 1.28
C LEU A 149 14.95 -18.25 0.33
N LYS A 150 16.06 -18.87 -0.05
CA LYS A 150 16.06 -20.13 -0.82
C LYS A 150 15.32 -21.27 -0.11
N GLN A 151 15.18 -21.24 1.23
CA GLN A 151 14.43 -22.27 1.96
C GLN A 151 12.91 -22.10 1.84
N LYS A 152 12.44 -20.94 1.38
CA LYS A 152 11.02 -20.60 1.28
C LYS A 152 10.36 -21.29 0.08
N LYS A 153 9.06 -21.60 0.20
CA LYS A 153 8.27 -22.32 -0.81
C LYS A 153 8.98 -23.59 -1.34
N LYS A 154 9.62 -24.35 -0.43
CA LYS A 154 10.38 -25.57 -0.74
C LYS A 154 11.45 -25.36 -1.84
N GLY A 155 12.15 -24.23 -1.82
CA GLY A 155 13.13 -23.88 -2.86
C GLY A 155 12.59 -22.96 -3.96
N GLY A 156 11.27 -22.87 -4.11
CA GLY A 156 10.64 -22.22 -5.26
C GLY A 156 10.27 -20.74 -5.09
N PHE A 157 10.73 -20.06 -4.03
CA PHE A 157 10.42 -18.64 -3.86
C PHE A 157 11.11 -17.79 -4.93
N CYS A 158 10.34 -16.98 -5.65
CA CYS A 158 10.89 -16.21 -6.77
C CYS A 158 11.62 -14.97 -6.27
N MET A 159 12.86 -14.79 -6.72
CA MET A 159 13.72 -13.68 -6.33
C MET A 159 14.29 -13.03 -7.58
N LEU A 160 14.10 -11.72 -7.70
CA LEU A 160 14.58 -10.90 -8.82
C LEU A 160 15.55 -9.85 -8.29
N GLU A 161 16.72 -9.79 -8.92
CA GLU A 161 17.69 -8.71 -8.75
C GLU A 161 17.51 -7.74 -9.92
N ILE A 162 17.37 -6.45 -9.64
CA ILE A 162 17.22 -5.40 -10.64
C ILE A 162 18.35 -4.39 -10.55
N ASP A 163 18.90 -4.02 -11.71
CA ASP A 163 19.85 -2.92 -11.82
C ASP A 163 19.19 -1.62 -11.33
N TYR A 164 19.74 -1.05 -10.25
CA TYR A 164 19.21 0.14 -9.61
C TYR A 164 19.16 1.33 -10.56
N ASP A 165 20.18 1.47 -11.40
CA ASP A 165 20.40 2.62 -12.27
C ASP A 165 19.64 2.49 -13.60
N PHE A 166 19.00 1.35 -13.85
CA PHE A 166 18.24 1.16 -15.07
C PHE A 166 17.04 2.11 -15.16
N MET A 167 17.00 2.86 -16.26
CA MET A 167 15.91 3.76 -16.60
C MET A 167 15.34 3.41 -17.98
N PRO A 168 14.06 3.03 -18.09
CA PRO A 168 13.45 2.80 -19.39
C PRO A 168 13.32 4.13 -20.15
N THR A 169 13.72 4.14 -21.43
CA THR A 169 13.63 5.32 -22.31
C THR A 169 12.59 5.11 -23.41
N GLY A 170 12.21 6.20 -24.08
CA GLY A 170 11.31 6.18 -25.24
C GLY A 170 9.84 5.93 -24.91
N ILE A 171 9.07 5.68 -25.98
CA ILE A 171 7.61 5.52 -25.99
C ILE A 171 7.24 4.11 -25.51
N GLU A 172 6.28 4.02 -24.59
CA GLU A 172 5.65 2.75 -24.23
C GLU A 172 4.51 2.40 -25.17
N LYS A 173 4.33 1.11 -25.41
CA LYS A 173 3.31 0.56 -26.32
C LYS A 173 2.55 -0.55 -25.62
N ARG A 174 1.24 -0.59 -25.83
CA ARG A 174 0.37 -1.71 -25.45
C ARG A 174 -0.56 -2.05 -26.60
N GLU A 175 -0.93 -3.31 -26.71
CA GLU A 175 -1.94 -3.76 -27.67
C GLU A 175 -3.28 -3.95 -26.98
N ILE A 176 -4.35 -3.41 -27.58
CA ILE A 176 -5.73 -3.62 -27.15
C ILE A 176 -6.55 -3.96 -28.40
N PHE A 177 -7.16 -5.15 -28.41
CA PHE A 177 -8.01 -5.61 -29.52
C PHE A 177 -7.31 -5.55 -30.90
N GLY A 178 -6.02 -5.93 -30.94
CA GLY A 178 -5.19 -5.86 -32.15
C GLY A 178 -4.74 -4.46 -32.56
N VAL A 179 -5.05 -3.43 -31.77
CA VAL A 179 -4.63 -2.04 -32.01
C VAL A 179 -3.51 -1.67 -31.04
N THR A 180 -2.39 -1.19 -31.56
CA THR A 180 -1.32 -0.62 -30.73
C THR A 180 -1.70 0.80 -30.32
N VAL A 181 -1.72 1.06 -29.01
CA VAL A 181 -1.73 2.41 -28.45
C VAL A 181 -0.37 2.70 -27.83
N ALA A 182 0.13 3.91 -28.05
CA ALA A 182 1.50 4.29 -27.70
C ALA A 182 1.53 5.69 -27.07
N GLN A 183 2.38 5.89 -26.07
CA GLN A 183 2.51 7.16 -25.34
C GLN A 183 3.91 7.34 -24.75
N ASP A 184 4.23 8.56 -24.32
CA ASP A 184 5.37 8.76 -23.42
C ASP A 184 5.09 8.13 -22.06
N ARG A 185 6.14 7.60 -21.43
CA ARG A 185 6.05 7.03 -20.07
C ARG A 185 5.80 8.15 -19.07
N ASN A 186 5.08 7.84 -17.98
CA ASN A 186 4.95 8.77 -16.86
C ASN A 186 6.27 8.87 -16.06
N SER A 187 7.16 9.75 -16.50
CA SER A 187 8.47 10.04 -15.89
C SER A 187 8.45 11.21 -14.90
N ARG A 188 7.28 11.79 -14.60
CA ARG A 188 7.17 12.89 -13.63
C ARG A 188 7.39 12.35 -12.22
N LEU A 189 8.47 12.77 -11.57
CA LEU A 189 8.76 12.47 -10.17
C LEU A 189 7.90 13.35 -9.25
N PHE A 190 7.61 12.92 -8.02
CA PHE A 190 7.08 13.81 -6.99
C PHE A 190 8.23 14.27 -6.08
N THR A 191 8.23 15.55 -5.73
CA THR A 191 9.20 16.17 -4.84
C THR A 191 8.49 16.99 -3.76
N LYS A 192 9.20 17.35 -2.69
CA LYS A 192 8.63 18.22 -1.63
C LYS A 192 8.11 19.56 -2.18
N ASP A 193 8.69 20.06 -3.27
CA ASP A 193 8.28 21.32 -3.90
C ASP A 193 6.86 21.25 -4.50
N ASP A 194 6.41 20.06 -4.90
CA ASP A 194 5.07 19.84 -5.46
C ASP A 194 3.96 20.05 -4.41
N PHE A 195 4.32 20.10 -3.13
CA PHE A 195 3.38 20.29 -2.02
C PHE A 195 3.32 21.73 -1.49
N LYS A 196 4.04 22.67 -2.12
CA LYS A 196 4.08 24.08 -1.69
C LYS A 196 2.80 24.86 -2.03
N ASN A 197 2.06 24.44 -3.06
CA ASN A 197 0.84 25.10 -3.49
C ASN A 197 -0.38 24.67 -2.64
N VAL A 198 -0.37 25.10 -1.38
CA VAL A 198 -1.49 24.89 -0.46
C VAL A 198 -2.57 25.93 -0.74
N LEU A 199 -3.81 25.49 -0.96
CA LEU A 199 -4.98 26.32 -1.30
C LEU A 199 -5.79 26.75 -0.07
N SER A 200 -5.90 25.90 0.95
CA SER A 200 -6.62 26.15 2.22
C SER A 200 -5.99 27.25 3.07
N ALA A 201 -6.74 27.81 4.03
CA ALA A 201 -6.25 28.78 5.00
C ALA A 201 -5.18 28.20 5.93
N ASN A 202 -5.37 26.97 6.41
CA ASN A 202 -4.33 26.23 7.14
C ASN A 202 -3.22 25.85 6.14
N LYS A 203 -1.98 26.26 6.45
CA LYS A 203 -0.76 26.02 5.66
C LYS A 203 0.23 25.12 6.38
N ASP A 204 -0.09 24.67 7.59
CA ASP A 204 0.84 23.98 8.46
C ASP A 204 0.94 22.52 8.03
N ILE A 205 2.05 22.19 7.37
CA ILE A 205 2.42 20.82 7.01
C ILE A 205 3.79 20.56 7.62
N SER A 206 3.85 19.62 8.56
CA SER A 206 5.10 19.20 9.18
C SER A 206 5.99 18.45 8.17
N GLU A 207 7.30 18.35 8.42
CA GLU A 207 8.19 17.52 7.58
C GLU A 207 7.75 16.04 7.57
N GLU A 208 7.19 15.55 8.67
CA GLU A 208 6.66 14.19 8.76
C GLU A 208 5.39 13.99 7.92
N ALA A 209 4.49 14.99 7.92
CA ALA A 209 3.33 15.01 7.06
C ALA A 209 3.74 15.12 5.58
N LEU A 210 4.78 15.90 5.23
CA LEU A 210 5.31 15.97 3.87
C LEU A 210 5.84 14.62 3.38
N ASP A 211 6.63 13.91 4.19
CA ASP A 211 7.07 12.56 3.84
C ASP A 211 5.86 11.61 3.66
N THR A 212 4.82 11.74 4.48
CA THR A 212 3.60 10.94 4.36
C THR A 212 2.79 11.28 3.10
N LEU A 213 2.72 12.56 2.72
CA LEU A 213 2.10 13.01 1.49
C LEU A 213 2.86 12.53 0.24
N LEU A 214 4.20 12.48 0.31
CA LEU A 214 5.01 11.85 -0.73
C LEU A 214 4.68 10.36 -0.88
N VAL A 215 4.56 9.62 0.23
CA VAL A 215 4.12 8.21 0.19
C VAL A 215 2.74 8.07 -0.46
N ALA A 216 1.79 8.92 -0.09
CA ALA A 216 0.45 8.93 -0.69
C ALA A 216 0.49 9.17 -2.21
N ALA A 217 1.10 10.27 -2.64
CA ALA A 217 1.12 10.68 -4.05
C ALA A 217 1.89 9.71 -4.96
N ILE A 218 3.07 9.24 -4.53
CA ILE A 218 3.88 8.30 -5.30
C ILE A 218 3.19 6.94 -5.38
N SER A 219 2.53 6.48 -4.32
CA SER A 219 1.78 5.22 -4.37
C SER A 219 0.63 5.27 -5.38
N LEU A 220 -0.07 6.41 -5.48
CA LEU A 220 -1.16 6.61 -6.44
C LEU A 220 -0.70 6.56 -7.89
N LYS A 221 0.49 7.10 -8.19
CA LYS A 221 1.10 7.02 -9.52
C LYS A 221 1.23 5.59 -10.03
N TYR A 222 1.34 4.62 -9.11
CA TYR A 222 1.50 3.21 -9.41
C TYR A 222 0.29 2.34 -8.98
N THR A 223 -0.88 2.95 -8.83
CA THR A 223 -2.15 2.29 -8.49
C THR A 223 -3.13 2.38 -9.67
N GLN A 224 -3.84 1.30 -9.98
CA GLN A 224 -4.84 1.31 -11.05
C GLN A 224 -5.92 2.37 -10.79
N SER A 225 -6.21 3.21 -11.78
CA SER A 225 -7.10 4.36 -11.65
C SER A 225 -8.60 4.02 -11.79
N ASN A 226 -9.50 4.82 -11.20
CA ASN A 226 -9.20 5.94 -10.31
C ASN A 226 -8.81 5.44 -8.92
N SER A 227 -7.88 6.14 -8.28
CA SER A 227 -7.32 5.75 -7.00
C SER A 227 -7.32 6.86 -5.93
N ILE A 228 -7.50 6.46 -4.67
CA ILE A 228 -7.40 7.30 -3.47
C ILE A 228 -6.55 6.54 -2.46
N SER A 229 -5.61 7.24 -1.84
CA SER A 229 -4.76 6.69 -0.79
C SER A 229 -5.01 7.44 0.51
N ILE A 230 -5.08 6.70 1.61
CA ILE A 230 -4.93 7.22 2.97
C ILE A 230 -3.59 6.75 3.49
N ALA A 231 -2.77 7.69 3.90
CA ALA A 231 -1.44 7.46 4.46
C ALA A 231 -1.35 8.03 5.86
N TYR A 232 -0.58 7.37 6.71
CA TYR A 232 -0.30 7.80 8.07
C TYR A 232 1.15 7.43 8.38
N ASP A 233 1.89 8.34 8.99
CA ASP A 233 3.25 8.08 9.47
C ASP A 233 4.18 7.51 8.37
N GLY A 234 4.09 7.98 7.12
CA GLY A 234 4.90 7.47 6.01
C GLY A 234 4.57 6.03 5.58
N GLN A 235 3.34 5.56 5.79
CA GLN A 235 2.82 4.31 5.19
C GLN A 235 1.40 4.47 4.67
N ILE A 236 1.07 3.71 3.63
CA ILE A 236 -0.32 3.53 3.18
C ILE A 236 -1.07 2.68 4.21
N VAL A 237 -2.20 3.20 4.70
CA VAL A 237 -3.11 2.51 5.63
C VAL A 237 -4.50 2.26 5.01
N GLY A 238 -4.78 2.88 3.86
CA GLY A 238 -5.98 2.62 3.07
C GLY A 238 -5.73 2.92 1.59
N MET A 239 -6.14 2.02 0.70
CA MET A 239 -5.97 2.18 -0.74
C MET A 239 -7.24 1.76 -1.48
N GLY A 240 -7.80 2.68 -2.24
CA GLY A 240 -8.80 2.43 -3.26
C GLY A 240 -8.16 2.42 -4.64
N ALA A 241 -8.43 1.37 -5.41
CA ALA A 241 -7.86 1.15 -6.73
C ALA A 241 -8.95 0.68 -7.71
N GLY A 242 -8.82 1.06 -8.98
CA GLY A 242 -9.69 0.62 -10.07
C GLY A 242 -11.14 1.11 -9.96
N GLN A 243 -11.39 2.17 -9.20
CA GLN A 243 -12.76 2.67 -8.97
C GLN A 243 -13.17 3.67 -10.05
N GLN A 244 -14.47 3.78 -10.29
CA GLN A 244 -15.02 4.65 -11.35
C GLN A 244 -15.50 6.00 -10.82
N SER A 245 -15.99 6.02 -9.56
CA SER A 245 -16.50 7.22 -8.89
C SER A 245 -15.51 7.69 -7.83
N ARG A 246 -15.16 8.98 -7.83
CA ARG A 246 -14.20 9.57 -6.90
C ARG A 246 -14.65 9.40 -5.45
N ILE A 247 -15.90 9.74 -5.13
CA ILE A 247 -16.44 9.60 -3.78
C ILE A 247 -16.54 8.13 -3.33
N HIS A 248 -16.82 7.19 -4.24
CA HIS A 248 -16.79 5.76 -3.89
C HIS A 248 -15.37 5.30 -3.57
N CYS A 249 -14.38 5.75 -4.36
CA CYS A 249 -12.98 5.47 -4.08
C CYS A 249 -12.54 6.06 -2.74
N THR A 250 -12.94 7.29 -2.43
CA THR A 250 -12.66 7.95 -1.15
C THR A 250 -13.27 7.19 0.02
N ARG A 251 -14.55 6.78 -0.08
CA ARG A 251 -15.20 5.97 0.95
C ARG A 251 -14.44 4.67 1.19
N LEU A 252 -14.15 3.92 0.12
CA LEU A 252 -13.45 2.65 0.21
C LEU A 252 -12.05 2.78 0.82
N ALA A 253 -11.26 3.78 0.40
CA ALA A 253 -9.92 4.01 0.94
C ALA A 253 -9.97 4.41 2.42
N CYS A 254 -10.91 5.28 2.80
CA CYS A 254 -11.11 5.66 4.19
C CYS A 254 -11.62 4.51 5.06
N ASP A 255 -12.54 3.66 4.56
CA ASP A 255 -13.04 2.51 5.31
C ASP A 255 -11.91 1.50 5.59
N LYS A 256 -10.97 1.32 4.64
CA LYS A 256 -9.74 0.53 4.88
C LYS A 256 -8.83 1.16 5.92
N ALA A 257 -8.64 2.48 5.88
CA ALA A 257 -7.84 3.19 6.88
C ALA A 257 -8.46 3.10 8.28
N ASP A 258 -9.77 3.31 8.41
CA ASP A 258 -10.50 3.20 9.67
C ASP A 258 -10.32 1.79 10.25
N LYS A 259 -10.42 0.75 9.42
CA LYS A 259 -10.13 -0.63 9.81
C LYS A 259 -8.69 -0.78 10.31
N TRP A 260 -7.70 -0.23 9.61
CA TRP A 260 -6.29 -0.29 10.03
C TRP A 260 -6.08 0.35 11.42
N PHE A 261 -6.65 1.53 11.66
CA PHE A 261 -6.58 2.18 12.98
C PHE A 261 -7.28 1.33 14.05
N LEU A 262 -8.45 0.79 13.75
CA LEU A 262 -9.22 -0.02 14.70
C LEU A 262 -8.56 -1.36 15.03
N GLN A 263 -7.77 -1.95 14.11
CA GLN A 263 -6.97 -3.13 14.42
C GLN A 263 -5.96 -2.90 15.56
N ARG A 264 -5.62 -1.64 15.84
CA ARG A 264 -4.72 -1.22 16.93
C ARG A 264 -5.47 -0.89 18.23
N HIS A 265 -6.80 -0.89 18.21
CA HIS A 265 -7.63 -0.58 19.38
C HIS A 265 -7.38 -1.56 20.54
N PRO A 266 -7.36 -1.12 21.81
CA PRO A 266 -7.12 -2.00 22.96
C PRO A 266 -8.07 -3.20 23.03
N LYS A 267 -9.36 -3.02 22.70
CA LYS A 267 -10.33 -4.13 22.61
C LYS A 267 -9.96 -5.18 21.54
N VAL A 268 -9.33 -4.77 20.42
CA VAL A 268 -8.86 -5.73 19.39
C VAL A 268 -7.60 -6.46 19.86
N ARG A 269 -6.63 -5.72 20.40
CA ARG A 269 -5.37 -6.30 20.88
C ARG A 269 -5.59 -7.21 22.11
N GLY A 270 -6.63 -6.95 22.88
CA GLY A 270 -7.05 -7.75 24.03
C GLY A 270 -8.03 -8.90 23.72
N LEU A 271 -8.29 -9.23 22.46
CA LEU A 271 -9.17 -10.35 22.10
C LEU A 271 -8.62 -11.69 22.60
N ASP A 272 -9.44 -12.41 23.38
CA ASP A 272 -9.12 -13.68 24.02
C ASP A 272 -9.47 -14.87 23.11
N PHE A 273 -8.66 -15.08 22.08
CA PHE A 273 -8.81 -16.17 21.11
C PHE A 273 -8.66 -17.56 21.75
N LYS A 274 -9.46 -18.53 21.29
CA LYS A 274 -9.23 -19.95 21.59
C LYS A 274 -7.82 -20.40 21.18
N ASP A 275 -7.26 -21.32 21.96
CA ASP A 275 -5.96 -21.91 21.69
C ASP A 275 -5.91 -22.64 20.33
N GLY A 276 -4.74 -22.63 19.70
CA GLY A 276 -4.49 -23.35 18.45
C GLY A 276 -4.86 -22.61 17.16
N LEU A 277 -5.54 -21.45 17.24
CA LEU A 277 -5.85 -20.64 16.05
C LEU A 277 -4.58 -20.07 15.39
N LYS A 278 -4.45 -20.26 14.08
CA LYS A 278 -3.35 -19.74 13.25
C LYS A 278 -3.52 -18.23 13.03
N LYS A 279 -2.41 -17.58 12.67
CA LYS A 279 -2.38 -16.14 12.36
C LYS A 279 -3.45 -15.71 11.35
N VAL A 280 -3.68 -16.49 10.29
CA VAL A 280 -4.70 -16.19 9.27
C VAL A 280 -6.11 -16.23 9.86
N GLU A 281 -6.44 -17.25 10.65
CA GLU A 281 -7.76 -17.41 11.30
C GLU A 281 -8.05 -16.24 12.25
N LYS A 282 -7.06 -15.85 13.08
CA LYS A 282 -7.16 -14.66 13.95
C LYS A 282 -7.41 -13.37 13.16
N THR A 283 -6.80 -13.24 11.97
CA THR A 283 -7.04 -12.08 11.07
C THR A 283 -8.48 -11.98 10.65
N ASN A 284 -9.03 -13.09 10.17
CA ASN A 284 -10.40 -13.14 9.66
C ASN A 284 -11.40 -12.87 10.78
N LEU A 285 -11.13 -13.38 11.99
CA LEU A 285 -11.95 -13.11 13.18
C LEU A 285 -11.89 -11.64 13.61
N ILE A 286 -10.72 -10.99 13.57
CA ILE A 286 -10.61 -9.55 13.83
C ILE A 286 -11.43 -8.76 12.82
N ASP A 287 -11.35 -9.13 11.55
CA ASP A 287 -12.08 -8.44 10.50
C ASP A 287 -13.60 -8.57 10.66
N GLN A 288 -14.08 -9.76 11.02
CA GLN A 288 -15.48 -9.98 11.39
C GLN A 288 -15.87 -9.15 12.64
N TYR A 289 -15.04 -9.15 13.68
CA TYR A 289 -15.27 -8.38 14.90
C TYR A 289 -15.37 -6.87 14.61
N LEU A 290 -14.53 -6.35 13.71
CA LEU A 290 -14.60 -4.95 13.31
C LEU A 290 -15.86 -4.63 12.48
N LEU A 291 -16.48 -5.63 11.85
CA LEU A 291 -17.73 -5.54 11.10
C LEU A 291 -18.98 -5.91 11.94
N TRP A 292 -18.87 -5.94 13.28
CA TRP A 292 -19.92 -6.36 14.21
C TRP A 292 -21.36 -5.96 13.81
N ASP A 293 -21.59 -4.66 13.52
CA ASP A 293 -22.90 -4.11 13.17
C ASP A 293 -23.48 -4.62 11.84
N SER A 294 -22.66 -5.27 11.02
CA SER A 294 -23.02 -5.78 9.68
C SER A 294 -23.09 -7.31 9.62
N LEU A 295 -22.74 -8.01 10.70
CA LEU A 295 -22.82 -9.47 10.75
C LEU A 295 -24.28 -9.92 10.83
N SER A 296 -24.61 -11.00 10.12
CA SER A 296 -25.82 -11.76 10.39
C SER A 296 -25.72 -12.48 11.74
N ALA A 297 -26.87 -12.87 12.31
CA ALA A 297 -26.90 -13.63 13.56
C ALA A 297 -26.08 -14.94 13.50
N HIS A 298 -26.01 -15.57 12.31
CA HIS A 298 -25.21 -16.77 12.11
C HIS A 298 -23.71 -16.47 12.09
N GLU A 299 -23.29 -15.41 11.40
CA GLU A 299 -21.89 -14.98 11.39
C GLU A 299 -21.41 -14.55 12.77
N GLU A 300 -22.23 -13.79 13.52
CA GLU A 300 -21.92 -13.41 14.90
C GLU A 300 -21.74 -14.66 15.77
N ALA A 301 -22.69 -15.61 15.73
CA ALA A 301 -22.59 -16.84 16.51
C ALA A 301 -21.31 -17.63 16.18
N ASN A 302 -21.02 -17.85 14.90
CA ASN A 302 -19.82 -18.56 14.45
C ASN A 302 -18.53 -17.83 14.89
N MET A 303 -18.49 -16.51 14.76
CA MET A 303 -17.35 -15.71 15.18
C MET A 303 -17.12 -15.86 16.70
N LEU A 304 -18.19 -15.75 17.49
CA LEU A 304 -18.15 -15.83 18.96
C LEU A 304 -17.67 -17.18 19.49
N GLU A 305 -17.91 -18.27 18.77
CA GLU A 305 -17.40 -19.60 19.13
C GLU A 305 -15.86 -19.68 19.15
N ASN A 306 -15.15 -18.68 18.62
CA ASN A 306 -13.69 -18.69 18.51
C ASN A 306 -12.96 -17.94 19.65
N PHE A 307 -13.69 -17.44 20.66
CA PHE A 307 -13.12 -16.76 21.81
C PHE A 307 -13.36 -17.55 23.11
N ASN A 308 -12.42 -17.46 24.06
CA ASN A 308 -12.60 -18.04 25.41
C ASN A 308 -13.54 -17.16 26.25
N THR A 309 -13.45 -15.84 26.07
CA THR A 309 -14.29 -14.83 26.70
C THR A 309 -15.05 -14.06 25.61
N ARG A 310 -16.37 -13.88 25.77
CA ARG A 310 -17.17 -13.11 24.81
C ARG A 310 -16.59 -11.68 24.69
N PRO A 311 -16.15 -11.23 23.50
CA PRO A 311 -15.65 -9.88 23.34
C PRO A 311 -16.80 -8.86 23.32
N GLU A 312 -16.55 -7.69 23.90
CA GLU A 312 -17.46 -6.55 23.79
C GLU A 312 -17.22 -5.81 22.47
N PRO A 313 -18.28 -5.41 21.72
CA PRO A 313 -18.11 -4.63 20.50
C PRO A 313 -17.48 -3.26 20.79
N ILE A 314 -16.89 -2.66 19.75
CA ILE A 314 -16.47 -1.25 19.77
C ILE A 314 -17.63 -0.41 19.25
N SER A 315 -18.19 0.47 20.09
CA SER A 315 -19.30 1.35 19.70
C SER A 315 -18.88 2.34 18.62
N ARG A 316 -19.85 2.97 17.95
CA ARG A 316 -19.56 3.97 16.91
C ARG A 316 -18.82 5.19 17.48
N GLU A 317 -19.16 5.59 18.69
CA GLU A 317 -18.54 6.68 19.44
C GLU A 317 -17.11 6.32 19.82
N GLU A 318 -16.87 5.13 20.39
CA GLU A 318 -15.53 4.63 20.71
C GLU A 318 -14.63 4.57 19.47
N ARG A 319 -15.17 4.11 18.33
CA ARG A 319 -14.43 4.10 17.05
C ARG A 319 -14.02 5.50 16.62
N ALA A 320 -14.95 6.46 16.67
CA ALA A 320 -14.68 7.84 16.29
C ALA A 320 -13.67 8.51 17.24
N GLU A 321 -13.76 8.26 18.54
CA GLU A 321 -12.81 8.75 19.54
C GLU A 321 -11.41 8.14 19.37
N TRP A 322 -11.33 6.85 19.01
CA TRP A 322 -10.07 6.18 18.75
C TRP A 322 -9.33 6.77 17.55
N ILE A 323 -10.03 6.97 16.43
CA ILE A 323 -9.42 7.49 15.19
C ILE A 323 -8.94 8.94 15.38
N LYS A 324 -9.63 9.74 16.20
CA LYS A 324 -9.25 11.13 16.48
C LYS A 324 -7.88 11.29 17.16
N GLN A 325 -7.32 10.22 17.73
CA GLN A 325 -6.01 10.25 18.40
C GLN A 325 -4.84 10.23 17.42
N TYR A 326 -5.11 9.91 16.15
CA TYR A 326 -4.11 9.83 15.10
C TYR A 326 -4.12 11.13 14.29
N ASP A 327 -3.14 11.99 14.55
CA ASP A 327 -2.95 13.24 13.81
C ASP A 327 -2.19 13.01 12.49
N ASP A 328 -2.06 14.05 11.66
CA ASP A 328 -1.31 14.04 10.39
C ASP A 328 -1.70 12.95 9.38
N ILE A 329 -2.93 12.43 9.45
CA ILE A 329 -3.46 11.52 8.44
C ILE A 329 -3.57 12.27 7.11
N CYS A 330 -2.99 11.68 6.07
CA CYS A 330 -2.90 12.25 4.75
C CYS A 330 -3.83 11.52 3.77
N LEU A 331 -4.56 12.27 2.95
CA LEU A 331 -5.31 11.75 1.80
C LEU A 331 -4.63 12.22 0.51
N GLY A 332 -4.42 11.28 -0.42
CA GLY A 332 -4.00 11.57 -1.79
C GLY A 332 -5.09 11.21 -2.79
N SER A 333 -5.19 12.00 -3.87
CA SER A 333 -6.01 11.69 -5.05
C SER A 333 -5.21 11.78 -6.35
N ASP A 334 -5.31 10.76 -7.20
CA ASP A 334 -4.60 10.67 -8.49
C ASP A 334 -5.09 11.69 -9.54
N ALA A 335 -6.26 12.29 -9.28
CA ALA A 335 -6.84 13.40 -10.04
C ALA A 335 -7.62 14.34 -9.12
N PHE A 336 -8.26 15.37 -9.68
CA PHE A 336 -8.97 16.38 -8.92
C PHE A 336 -10.19 15.79 -8.19
N ILE A 337 -10.51 16.39 -7.07
CA ILE A 337 -11.70 16.14 -6.27
C ILE A 337 -12.84 16.96 -6.91
N PRO A 338 -13.95 16.33 -7.33
CA PRO A 338 -15.01 17.04 -8.02
C PRO A 338 -15.94 17.79 -7.06
N PHE A 339 -16.15 17.26 -5.84
CA PHE A 339 -17.15 17.75 -4.89
C PHE A 339 -16.67 17.63 -3.44
N ARG A 340 -17.23 18.49 -2.56
CA ARG A 340 -16.91 18.56 -1.13
C ARG A 340 -17.17 17.27 -0.34
N ASP A 341 -18.04 16.40 -0.83
CA ASP A 341 -18.39 15.13 -0.19
C ASP A 341 -17.17 14.22 0.06
N ASN A 342 -16.10 14.36 -0.72
CA ASN A 342 -14.82 13.70 -0.50
C ASN A 342 -14.13 14.24 0.75
N ILE A 343 -14.13 15.56 0.94
CA ILE A 343 -13.58 16.22 2.13
C ILE A 343 -14.43 15.87 3.36
N ASP A 344 -15.76 15.88 3.24
CA ASP A 344 -16.69 15.49 4.30
C ASP A 344 -16.55 13.99 4.68
N ARG A 345 -16.14 13.11 3.75
CA ARG A 345 -15.79 11.72 4.09
C ARG A 345 -14.42 11.64 4.76
N ALA A 346 -13.44 12.36 4.25
CA ALA A 346 -12.08 12.37 4.79
C ALA A 346 -12.04 12.88 6.25
N SER A 347 -12.85 13.89 6.58
CA SER A 347 -12.93 14.44 7.95
C SER A 347 -13.37 13.39 8.98
N ARG A 348 -14.24 12.46 8.59
CA ARG A 348 -14.71 11.36 9.46
C ARG A 348 -13.62 10.34 9.79
N SER A 349 -12.55 10.27 8.99
CA SER A 349 -11.35 9.48 9.25
C SER A 349 -10.20 10.31 9.81
N ASN A 350 -10.50 11.49 10.38
CA ASN A 350 -9.54 12.43 10.97
C ASN A 350 -8.41 12.87 10.02
N VAL A 351 -8.63 12.88 8.70
CA VAL A 351 -7.66 13.40 7.72
C VAL A 351 -7.34 14.87 8.06
N LYS A 352 -6.04 15.22 8.02
CA LYS A 352 -5.53 16.58 8.24
C LYS A 352 -4.92 17.20 7.01
N HIS A 353 -4.34 16.37 6.14
CA HIS A 353 -3.65 16.84 4.93
C HIS A 353 -4.21 16.17 3.69
N ILE A 354 -4.52 16.96 2.67
CA ILE A 354 -5.06 16.48 1.41
C ILE A 354 -4.16 16.96 0.28
N VAL A 355 -3.80 16.04 -0.61
CA VAL A 355 -3.13 16.34 -1.87
C VAL A 355 -3.97 15.85 -3.06
N GLU A 356 -4.14 16.74 -4.04
CA GLU A 356 -4.79 16.45 -5.31
C GLU A 356 -4.08 17.18 -6.46
N THR A 357 -4.54 16.99 -7.70
CA THR A 357 -4.09 17.79 -8.85
C THR A 357 -4.51 19.26 -8.80
N GLY A 358 -5.71 19.55 -8.28
CA GLY A 358 -6.43 20.79 -8.56
C GLY A 358 -7.09 20.81 -9.95
N GLY A 359 -7.82 21.89 -10.25
CA GLY A 359 -8.49 22.09 -11.55
C GLY A 359 -9.98 21.70 -11.61
N SER A 360 -10.63 21.51 -10.46
CA SER A 360 -12.08 21.35 -10.39
C SER A 360 -12.80 22.66 -10.71
N LEU A 361 -13.92 22.61 -11.43
CA LEU A 361 -14.81 23.77 -11.61
C LEU A 361 -15.46 24.25 -10.30
N ARG A 362 -15.35 23.45 -9.23
CA ARG A 362 -15.92 23.71 -7.91
C ARG A 362 -14.82 23.82 -6.83
N SER A 363 -13.61 24.21 -7.21
CA SER A 363 -12.48 24.34 -6.28
C SER A 363 -12.83 25.20 -5.06
N ASP A 364 -13.60 26.28 -5.22
CA ASP A 364 -14.00 27.14 -4.09
C ASP A 364 -14.74 26.37 -2.99
N LEU A 365 -15.68 25.49 -3.35
CA LEU A 365 -16.46 24.68 -2.38
C LEU A 365 -15.59 23.61 -1.69
N ILE A 366 -14.53 23.14 -2.36
CA ILE A 366 -13.61 22.14 -1.82
C ILE A 366 -12.64 22.83 -0.84
N ILE A 367 -12.15 24.01 -1.20
CA ILE A 367 -11.31 24.85 -0.33
C ILE A 367 -12.10 25.29 0.90
N GLU A 368 -13.35 25.71 0.73
CA GLU A 368 -14.25 26.06 1.84
C GLU A 368 -14.42 24.88 2.81
N ALA A 369 -14.75 23.68 2.31
CA ALA A 369 -14.87 22.49 3.16
C ALA A 369 -13.55 22.14 3.87
N ALA A 370 -12.40 22.24 3.19
CA ALA A 370 -11.10 22.01 3.82
C ALA A 370 -10.86 23.00 4.97
N ASN A 371 -11.24 24.28 4.79
CA ASN A 371 -11.14 25.30 5.83
C ASN A 371 -12.09 25.04 7.00
N GLU A 372 -13.35 24.62 6.74
CA GLU A 372 -14.32 24.24 7.78
C GLU A 372 -13.77 23.15 8.71
N TYR A 373 -13.05 22.17 8.16
CA TYR A 373 -12.44 21.08 8.92
C TYR A 373 -10.99 21.35 9.36
N ASN A 374 -10.47 22.57 9.12
CA ASN A 374 -9.08 22.96 9.41
C ASN A 374 -8.01 22.04 8.79
N MET A 375 -8.27 21.52 7.59
CA MET A 375 -7.34 20.68 6.82
C MET A 375 -6.45 21.52 5.92
N THR A 376 -5.25 21.02 5.62
CA THR A 376 -4.46 21.54 4.50
C THR A 376 -4.91 20.90 3.20
N LEU A 377 -5.20 21.68 2.16
CA LEU A 377 -5.53 21.20 0.82
C LEU A 377 -4.46 21.68 -0.17
N THR A 378 -3.79 20.75 -0.83
CA THR A 378 -2.65 21.02 -1.71
C THR A 378 -2.95 20.61 -3.14
N ALA A 379 -2.66 21.50 -4.10
CA ALA A 379 -2.84 21.23 -5.53
C ALA A 379 -1.49 21.15 -6.25
N THR A 380 -1.14 19.94 -6.71
CA THR A 380 0.16 19.66 -7.33
C THR A 380 0.24 20.02 -8.81
N GLY A 381 -0.90 20.06 -9.51
CA GLY A 381 -0.96 20.11 -10.97
C GLY A 381 -0.56 18.81 -11.67
N ILE A 382 -0.28 17.73 -10.94
CA ILE A 382 0.23 16.46 -11.48
C ILE A 382 -0.85 15.37 -11.44
N ARG A 383 -1.47 15.07 -12.59
CA ARG A 383 -2.43 13.96 -12.72
C ARG A 383 -1.67 12.66 -12.96
N SER A 384 -2.00 11.61 -12.21
CA SER A 384 -1.23 10.36 -12.21
C SER A 384 -2.09 9.13 -12.49
N PHE A 385 -2.86 9.15 -13.58
CA PHE A 385 -3.67 8.00 -13.98
C PHE A 385 -2.82 6.81 -14.46
N LEU A 386 -3.26 5.60 -14.12
CA LEU A 386 -2.65 4.33 -14.56
C LEU A 386 -3.74 3.31 -14.96
N HIS A 387 -3.57 2.65 -16.10
CA HIS A 387 -4.50 1.68 -16.69
C HIS A 387 -3.80 0.58 -17.48
#